data_AF-A0AAD5L216-F1
#
_entry.id   AF-A0AAD5L216-F1
#
_cell.length_a   1.000
_cell.length_b   1.000
_cell.length_c   1.000
_cell.angle_alpha   90.00
_cell.angle_beta   90.00
_cell.angle_gamma   90.00
#
_symmetry.space_group_name_H-M   'P 1'
#
loop_
_entity.id
_entity.type
_entity.pdbx_description
1 polymer ?
#
loop_
_entity_poly.entity_id
_entity_poly.type
_entity_poly.pdbx_seq_one_letter_code
_entity_poly.pdbx_strand_id
1 'polypeptide(L)'
;MAVCVSVFHKCRRLPSTLLNLRPLVLNLNAQSTRTFCTTKALAARKYTEQHEWVDVQGTIGTVGVTDYAQNALGDVVFAQLPEPDSELNQMDDCGALESVKAASELYSPVSGTVTEKNKDVEETPALINQSPYEKGWLFKIKLSKPEELDALLDEAGYENHLKNTGH
;
A
#
# COMPACT_ATOMS: atom_id res chain seq x y z
N MET A 1 -53.43 61.27 16.94
CA MET A 1 -54.51 61.12 15.93
C MET A 1 -54.28 59.77 15.25
N ALA A 2 -55.22 58.84 15.11
CA ALA A 2 -56.64 58.81 15.39
C ALA A 2 -57.06 57.35 15.66
N VAL A 3 -58.08 57.22 16.51
CA VAL A 3 -58.83 56.00 16.83
C VAL A 3 -59.90 55.77 15.76
N CYS A 4 -60.21 54.51 15.39
CA CYS A 4 -61.56 54.05 14.98
C CYS A 4 -61.50 52.54 14.64
N VAL A 5 -62.01 51.61 15.45
CA VAL A 5 -63.42 51.24 15.73
C VAL A 5 -64.12 50.57 14.54
N SER A 6 -64.17 49.23 14.66
CA SER A 6 -65.32 48.31 14.52
C SER A 6 -66.12 48.21 13.21
N VAL A 7 -66.55 46.96 12.92
CA VAL A 7 -67.96 46.51 12.87
C VAL A 7 -68.20 45.41 11.80
N PHE A 8 -68.52 44.22 12.31
CA PHE A 8 -69.60 43.30 11.91
C PHE A 8 -69.58 42.44 10.62
N HIS A 9 -69.80 41.13 10.89
CA HIS A 9 -70.88 40.26 10.37
C HIS A 9 -70.78 39.58 8.99
N LYS A 10 -70.65 38.25 9.10
CA LYS A 10 -71.58 37.22 8.57
C LYS A 10 -71.49 36.86 7.08
N CYS A 11 -70.75 35.77 6.84
CA CYS A 11 -71.20 34.52 6.19
C CYS A 11 -72.06 34.62 4.92
N ARG A 12 -71.53 34.15 3.78
CA ARG A 12 -72.28 33.35 2.79
C ARG A 12 -71.36 32.55 1.86
N ARG A 13 -71.83 31.35 1.54
CA ARG A 13 -71.22 30.25 0.78
C ARG A 13 -70.83 30.62 -0.65
N LEU A 14 -69.81 29.94 -1.18
CA LEU A 14 -69.62 29.72 -2.62
C LEU A 14 -69.41 28.23 -2.92
N PRO A 15 -69.79 27.76 -4.13
CA PRO A 15 -70.04 26.36 -4.42
C PRO A 15 -68.78 25.59 -4.81
N SER A 16 -68.85 24.29 -4.54
CA SER A 16 -67.89 23.28 -4.94
C SER A 16 -67.83 23.14 -6.46
N THR A 17 -66.69 23.46 -7.05
CA THR A 17 -66.34 23.04 -8.40
C THR A 17 -65.12 22.13 -8.35
N LEU A 18 -65.36 20.91 -8.80
CA LEU A 18 -64.41 19.82 -8.95
C LEU A 18 -63.39 20.19 -10.02
N LEU A 19 -62.10 20.21 -9.66
CA LEU A 19 -61.02 20.15 -10.64
C LEU A 19 -60.04 19.03 -10.28
N ASN A 20 -60.12 18.05 -11.15
CA ASN A 20 -59.32 16.85 -11.36
C ASN A 20 -57.81 17.18 -11.39
N LEU A 21 -57.07 16.73 -10.38
CA LEU A 21 -55.61 16.76 -10.38
C LEU A 21 -55.08 15.32 -10.47
N ARG A 22 -54.43 15.06 -11.60
CA ARG A 22 -53.73 13.81 -11.93
C ARG A 22 -52.66 13.52 -10.86
N PRO A 23 -52.55 12.30 -10.32
CA PRO A 23 -51.39 11.94 -9.53
C PRO A 23 -50.19 11.77 -10.47
N LEU A 24 -49.18 12.60 -10.28
CA LEU A 24 -47.87 12.45 -10.89
C LEU A 24 -47.12 11.40 -10.05
N VAL A 25 -47.32 10.12 -10.38
CA VAL A 25 -46.58 9.04 -9.73
C VAL A 25 -45.18 9.04 -10.34
N LEU A 26 -44.24 9.71 -9.67
CA LEU A 26 -42.81 9.61 -9.98
C LEU A 26 -42.37 8.17 -9.77
N ASN A 27 -42.05 7.51 -10.87
CA ASN A 27 -41.44 6.20 -10.91
C ASN A 27 -40.01 6.32 -10.34
N LEU A 28 -39.82 5.96 -9.07
CA LEU A 28 -38.51 5.88 -8.42
C LEU A 28 -37.81 4.61 -8.88
N ASN A 29 -37.21 4.64 -10.06
CA ASN A 29 -36.24 3.63 -10.45
C ASN A 29 -34.92 3.93 -9.74
N ALA A 30 -34.77 3.41 -8.53
CA ALA A 30 -33.54 3.44 -7.75
C ALA A 30 -32.49 2.52 -8.39
N GLN A 31 -31.89 2.96 -9.49
CA GLN A 31 -30.68 2.33 -10.01
C GLN A 31 -29.48 2.85 -9.22
N SER A 32 -29.26 2.21 -8.08
CA SER A 32 -27.97 2.22 -7.38
C SER A 32 -26.97 1.44 -8.22
N THR A 33 -26.41 2.06 -9.26
CA THR A 33 -25.16 1.57 -9.82
C THR A 33 -24.07 2.03 -8.87
N ARG A 34 -23.70 1.12 -7.96
CA ARG A 34 -22.56 1.25 -7.06
C ARG A 34 -21.36 1.72 -7.86
N THR A 35 -20.91 2.94 -7.57
CA THR A 35 -19.64 3.47 -8.05
C THR A 35 -18.55 2.49 -7.65
N PHE A 36 -17.92 1.83 -8.63
CA PHE A 36 -16.64 1.17 -8.43
C PHE A 36 -15.63 2.26 -8.10
N CYS A 37 -15.36 2.45 -6.82
CA CYS A 37 -14.17 3.15 -6.38
C CYS A 37 -13.03 2.15 -6.53
N THR A 38 -12.32 2.19 -7.66
CA THR A 38 -11.00 1.57 -7.75
C THR A 38 -10.07 2.41 -6.86
N THR A 39 -10.17 2.19 -5.55
CA THR A 39 -9.19 2.69 -4.60
C THR A 39 -7.88 2.03 -5.02
N LYS A 40 -7.00 2.82 -5.65
CA LYS A 40 -5.60 2.49 -5.86
C LYS A 40 -5.10 1.87 -4.55
N ALA A 41 -4.92 0.55 -4.56
CA ALA A 41 -4.60 -0.19 -3.36
C ALA A 41 -3.37 0.45 -2.73
N LEU A 42 -3.42 0.70 -1.42
CA LEU A 42 -2.22 0.96 -0.63
C LEU A 42 -1.22 -0.13 -1.01
N ALA A 43 -0.04 0.27 -1.48
CA ALA A 43 0.91 -0.67 -2.05
C ALA A 43 1.23 -1.74 -1.00
N ALA A 44 0.80 -2.97 -1.29
CA ALA A 44 1.13 -4.10 -0.45
C ALA A 44 2.59 -4.47 -0.72
N ARG A 45 3.33 -4.78 0.35
CA ARG A 45 4.70 -5.30 0.26
C ARG A 45 4.74 -6.53 -0.65
N LYS A 46 5.75 -6.58 -1.50
CA LYS A 46 6.05 -7.68 -2.41
C LYS A 46 7.28 -8.41 -1.96
N TYR A 47 7.39 -9.68 -2.36
CA TYR A 47 8.44 -10.59 -1.92
C TYR A 47 9.06 -11.31 -3.11
N THR A 48 10.36 -11.60 -2.99
CA THR A 48 11.09 -12.45 -3.93
C THR A 48 11.09 -13.90 -3.42
N GLU A 49 11.46 -14.83 -4.30
CA GLU A 49 11.72 -16.21 -3.90
C GLU A 49 13.00 -16.35 -3.06
N GLN A 50 13.93 -15.38 -3.15
CA GLN A 50 15.19 -15.30 -2.39
C GLN A 50 15.03 -14.61 -1.02
N HIS A 51 13.78 -14.43 -0.57
CA HIS A 51 13.43 -13.95 0.77
C HIS A 51 13.77 -12.47 1.06
N GLU A 52 13.88 -11.66 0.02
CA GLU A 52 13.81 -10.20 0.12
C GLU A 52 12.37 -9.69 -0.01
N TRP A 53 12.17 -8.45 0.44
CA TRP A 53 10.90 -7.74 0.27
C TRP A 53 11.14 -6.34 -0.29
N VAL A 54 10.12 -5.83 -0.98
CA VAL A 54 10.03 -4.43 -1.42
C VAL A 54 8.68 -3.82 -1.07
N ASP A 55 8.69 -2.67 -0.42
CA ASP A 55 7.50 -1.84 -0.17
C ASP A 55 7.58 -0.55 -0.99
N VAL A 56 6.56 -0.29 -1.81
CA VAL A 56 6.61 0.77 -2.84
C VAL A 56 5.72 1.94 -2.47
N GLN A 57 6.31 3.10 -2.23
CA GLN A 57 5.60 4.34 -1.97
C GLN A 57 5.82 5.30 -3.14
N GLY A 58 4.82 5.40 -4.03
CA GLY A 58 4.92 6.18 -5.26
C GLY A 58 5.87 5.50 -6.25
N THR A 59 7.06 6.05 -6.44
CA THR A 59 8.12 5.51 -7.32
C THR A 59 9.33 4.98 -6.55
N ILE A 60 9.30 5.05 -5.22
CA ILE A 60 10.41 4.63 -4.36
C ILE A 60 10.04 3.30 -3.71
N GLY A 61 10.85 2.27 -3.95
CA GLY A 61 10.80 0.99 -3.26
C GLY A 61 11.78 0.99 -2.10
N THR A 62 11.30 0.65 -0.90
CA THR A 62 12.15 0.32 0.24
C THR A 62 12.38 -1.17 0.24
N VAL A 63 13.63 -1.61 0.31
CA VAL A 63 14.03 -3.01 0.20
C VAL A 63 14.58 -3.50 1.54
N GLY A 64 14.30 -4.75 1.89
CA GLY A 64 14.92 -5.43 3.02
C GLY A 64 14.83 -6.95 2.92
N VAL A 65 15.25 -7.66 3.97
CA VAL A 65 15.12 -9.12 4.08
C VAL A 65 13.98 -9.51 5.00
N THR A 66 13.38 -10.67 4.75
CA THR A 66 12.25 -11.18 5.54
C THR A 66 12.67 -11.74 6.90
N ASP A 67 11.70 -11.94 7.79
CA ASP A 67 11.93 -12.61 9.08
C ASP A 67 12.50 -14.03 8.91
N TYR A 68 12.05 -14.74 7.88
CA TYR A 68 12.59 -16.05 7.55
C TYR A 68 14.10 -15.98 7.22
N ALA A 69 14.49 -15.04 6.34
CA ALA A 69 15.88 -14.88 5.94
C ALA A 69 16.80 -14.54 7.12
N GLN A 70 16.41 -13.59 7.97
CA GLN A 70 17.24 -13.21 9.12
C GLN A 70 17.37 -14.38 10.13
N ASN A 71 16.31 -15.17 10.33
CA ASN A 71 16.36 -16.34 11.20
C ASN A 71 17.28 -17.43 10.63
N ALA A 72 17.26 -17.64 9.31
CA ALA A 72 18.12 -18.60 8.63
C ALA A 72 19.61 -18.21 8.70
N LEU A 73 19.92 -16.92 8.59
CA LEU A 73 21.27 -16.38 8.80
C LEU A 73 21.70 -16.50 10.28
N GLY A 74 20.79 -16.27 11.22
CA GLY A 74 21.10 -16.06 12.62
C GLY A 74 21.61 -14.64 12.88
N ASP A 75 22.39 -14.46 13.94
CA ASP A 75 22.86 -13.13 14.37
C ASP A 75 23.76 -12.49 13.30
N VAL A 76 23.23 -11.47 12.61
CA VAL A 76 23.94 -10.75 11.55
C VAL A 76 25.00 -9.85 12.19
N VAL A 77 26.24 -9.98 11.71
CA VAL A 77 27.40 -9.24 12.21
C VAL A 77 27.98 -8.27 11.18
N PHE A 78 27.58 -8.40 9.92
CA PHE A 78 28.04 -7.53 8.84
C PHE A 78 26.97 -7.40 7.74
N ALA A 79 26.88 -6.21 7.15
CA ALA A 79 26.00 -5.90 6.04
C ALA A 79 26.74 -5.01 5.03
N GLN A 80 26.87 -5.48 3.80
CA GLN A 80 27.36 -4.72 2.66
C GLN A 80 26.17 -4.32 1.80
N LEU A 81 25.91 -3.01 1.70
CA LEU A 81 24.77 -2.44 1.00
C LEU A 81 25.22 -1.71 -0.28
N PRO A 82 24.36 -1.59 -1.30
CA PRO A 82 24.72 -0.85 -2.50
C PRO A 82 24.85 0.65 -2.20
N GLU A 83 25.78 1.31 -2.88
CA GLU A 83 25.96 2.76 -2.74
C GLU A 83 24.83 3.53 -3.43
N PRO A 84 24.43 4.70 -2.89
CA PRO A 84 23.56 5.62 -3.62
C PRO A 84 24.07 5.93 -5.03
N ASP A 85 23.14 6.19 -5.95
CA ASP A 85 23.36 6.39 -7.38
C ASP A 85 23.80 5.15 -8.17
N SER A 86 23.90 3.97 -7.54
CA SER A 86 24.11 2.71 -8.26
C SER A 86 22.89 2.33 -9.11
N GLU A 87 23.11 1.93 -10.35
CA GLU A 87 22.09 1.35 -11.23
C GLU A 87 22.07 -0.17 -11.06
N LEU A 88 20.88 -0.71 -10.77
CA LEU A 88 20.65 -2.14 -10.58
C LEU A 88 19.54 -2.60 -11.51
N ASN A 89 19.69 -3.78 -12.10
CA ASN A 89 18.60 -4.52 -12.73
C ASN A 89 17.98 -5.49 -11.73
N GLN A 90 16.75 -5.93 -12.00
CA GLN A 90 16.12 -7.00 -11.23
C GLN A 90 17.02 -8.25 -11.23
N MET A 91 17.19 -8.85 -10.05
CA MET A 91 18.07 -9.98 -9.75
C MET A 91 19.57 -9.71 -9.88
N ASP A 92 20.01 -8.46 -10.04
CA ASP A 92 21.43 -8.13 -9.90
C ASP A 92 21.87 -8.30 -8.44
N ASP A 93 23.04 -8.90 -8.24
CA ASP A 93 23.75 -8.90 -6.95
C ASP A 93 24.10 -7.45 -6.61
N CYS A 94 23.64 -7.01 -5.44
CA CYS A 94 23.82 -5.64 -4.96
C CYS A 94 24.49 -5.56 -3.59
N GLY A 95 24.90 -6.68 -2.99
CA GLY A 95 25.44 -6.69 -1.63
C GLY A 95 25.44 -8.06 -0.97
N ALA A 96 25.74 -8.08 0.33
CA ALA A 96 25.79 -9.31 1.11
C ALA A 96 25.48 -9.06 2.59
N LEU A 97 24.90 -10.07 3.25
CA LEU A 97 24.74 -10.14 4.70
C LEU A 97 25.56 -11.31 5.24
N GLU A 98 26.29 -11.08 6.33
CA GLU A 98 27.09 -12.13 6.97
C GLU A 98 26.74 -12.27 8.45
N SER A 99 26.68 -13.52 8.89
CA SER A 99 26.58 -13.93 10.28
C SER A 99 27.80 -14.79 10.65
N VAL A 100 27.88 -15.20 11.92
CA VAL A 100 28.90 -16.18 12.35
C VAL A 100 28.64 -17.59 11.77
N LYS A 101 27.43 -17.84 11.25
CA LYS A 101 26.99 -19.16 10.79
C LYS A 101 26.94 -19.28 9.27
N ALA A 102 26.62 -18.19 8.57
CA ALA A 102 26.33 -18.18 7.15
C ALA A 102 26.63 -16.81 6.54
N ALA A 103 26.72 -16.78 5.22
CA ALA A 103 26.67 -15.56 4.42
C ALA A 103 25.58 -15.75 3.35
N SER A 104 24.92 -14.65 2.97
CA SER A 104 23.95 -14.62 1.89
C SER A 104 24.20 -13.38 1.04
N GLU A 105 24.26 -13.59 -0.26
CA GLU A 105 24.19 -12.52 -1.25
C GLU A 105 22.82 -11.84 -1.19
N LEU A 106 22.77 -10.57 -1.59
CA LEU A 106 21.55 -9.76 -1.69
C LEU A 106 21.26 -9.46 -3.16
N TYR A 107 20.03 -9.75 -3.60
CA TYR A 107 19.59 -9.47 -4.96
C TYR A 107 18.59 -8.31 -4.99
N SER A 108 18.69 -7.45 -6.01
CA SER A 108 17.72 -6.38 -6.19
C SER A 108 16.36 -6.95 -6.66
N PRO A 109 15.24 -6.69 -5.94
CA PRO A 109 13.94 -7.22 -6.34
C PRO A 109 13.37 -6.56 -7.61
N VAL A 110 13.87 -5.37 -7.95
CA VAL A 110 13.41 -4.55 -9.07
C VAL A 110 14.57 -3.78 -9.71
N SER A 111 14.41 -3.41 -10.96
CA SER A 111 15.33 -2.53 -11.68
C SER A 111 15.15 -1.08 -11.25
N GLY A 112 16.25 -0.33 -11.11
CA GLY A 112 16.20 1.07 -10.73
C GLY A 112 17.54 1.68 -10.33
N THR A 113 17.47 2.85 -9.71
CA THR A 113 18.63 3.57 -9.16
C THR A 113 18.53 3.65 -7.66
N VAL A 114 19.57 3.25 -6.93
CA VAL A 114 19.62 3.33 -5.47
C VAL A 114 19.62 4.80 -5.05
N THR A 115 18.69 5.19 -4.19
CA THR A 115 18.55 6.57 -3.72
C THR A 115 19.10 6.76 -2.31
N GLU A 116 19.09 5.72 -1.49
CA GLU A 116 19.46 5.79 -0.08
C GLU A 116 19.89 4.40 0.41
N LYS A 117 20.92 4.34 1.25
CA LYS A 117 21.29 3.13 2.01
C LYS A 117 21.13 3.37 3.51
N ASN A 118 20.76 2.33 4.26
CA ASN A 118 20.59 2.42 5.70
C ASN A 118 21.93 2.30 6.42
N LYS A 119 22.55 3.44 6.72
CA LYS A 119 23.82 3.49 7.45
C LYS A 119 23.73 2.92 8.86
N ASP A 120 22.58 3.03 9.50
CA ASP A 120 22.38 2.48 10.85
C ASP A 120 22.51 0.96 10.85
N VAL A 121 22.14 0.28 9.76
CA VAL A 121 22.34 -1.17 9.57
C VAL A 121 23.80 -1.51 9.32
N GLU A 122 24.54 -0.71 8.56
CA GLU A 122 25.98 -0.92 8.36
C GLU A 122 26.76 -0.78 9.69
N GLU A 123 26.37 0.19 10.53
CA GLU A 123 26.98 0.42 11.85
C GLU A 123 26.46 -0.57 12.92
N THR A 124 25.18 -0.95 12.84
CA THR A 124 24.51 -1.87 13.78
C THR A 124 23.73 -2.97 13.03
N PRO A 125 24.41 -4.01 12.50
CA PRO A 125 23.78 -5.05 11.68
C PRO A 125 22.67 -5.84 12.39
N ALA A 126 22.71 -5.91 13.72
CA ALA A 126 21.68 -6.57 14.53
C ALA A 126 20.27 -5.96 14.37
N LEU A 127 20.13 -4.77 13.80
CA LEU A 127 18.83 -4.19 13.44
C LEU A 127 18.05 -5.06 12.44
N ILE A 128 18.75 -5.79 11.57
CA ILE A 128 18.15 -6.74 10.62
C ILE A 128 17.41 -7.85 11.40
N ASN A 129 18.03 -8.40 12.44
CA ASN A 129 17.39 -9.44 13.26
C ASN A 129 16.26 -8.88 14.13
N GLN A 130 16.43 -7.67 14.70
CA GLN A 130 15.46 -7.11 15.64
C GLN A 130 14.20 -6.55 14.97
N SER A 131 14.34 -6.05 13.74
CA SER A 131 13.29 -5.26 13.11
C SER A 131 13.34 -5.34 11.57
N PRO A 132 13.31 -6.56 10.97
CA PRO A 132 13.59 -6.79 9.55
C PRO A 132 12.69 -6.00 8.59
N TYR A 133 11.48 -5.67 9.04
CA TYR A 133 10.44 -5.00 8.26
C TYR A 133 10.30 -3.49 8.52
N GLU A 134 10.99 -2.96 9.53
CA GLU A 134 10.90 -1.56 9.93
C GLU A 134 12.30 -0.95 9.96
N LYS A 135 13.03 -1.01 11.08
CA LYS A 135 14.36 -0.38 11.21
C LYS A 135 15.48 -1.11 10.46
N GLY A 136 15.27 -2.37 10.12
CA GLY A 136 16.21 -3.23 9.40
C GLY A 136 16.07 -3.18 7.87
N TRP A 137 15.39 -2.18 7.31
CA TRP A 137 15.43 -1.93 5.87
C TRP A 137 16.88 -1.69 5.41
N LEU A 138 17.19 -2.08 4.18
CA LEU A 138 18.57 -2.10 3.67
C LEU A 138 18.85 -0.88 2.79
N PHE A 139 18.09 -0.73 1.71
CA PHE A 139 18.25 0.39 0.80
C PHE A 139 16.91 0.82 0.19
N LYS A 140 16.88 2.01 -0.40
CA LYS A 140 15.77 2.50 -1.21
C LYS A 140 16.20 2.62 -2.65
N ILE A 141 15.30 2.25 -3.55
CA ILE A 141 15.52 2.26 -4.98
C ILE A 141 14.38 3.03 -5.67
N LYS A 142 14.74 3.89 -6.62
CA LYS A 142 13.79 4.50 -7.53
C LYS A 142 13.57 3.55 -8.69
N LEU A 143 12.36 3.01 -8.80
CA LEU A 143 12.02 1.99 -9.80
C LEU A 143 12.12 2.59 -11.21
N SER A 144 12.82 1.89 -12.11
CA SER A 144 12.85 2.21 -13.54
C SER A 144 11.76 1.48 -14.33
N LYS A 145 11.36 0.28 -13.86
CA LYS A 145 10.36 -0.60 -14.49
C LYS A 145 9.32 -1.08 -13.46
N PRO A 146 8.26 -0.30 -13.17
CA PRO A 146 7.25 -0.68 -12.17
C PRO A 146 6.52 -2.00 -12.45
N GLU A 147 6.45 -2.41 -13.72
CA GLU A 147 5.84 -3.67 -14.15
C GLU A 147 6.52 -4.93 -13.59
N GLU A 148 7.79 -4.83 -13.16
CA GLU A 148 8.52 -5.96 -12.56
C GLU A 148 7.92 -6.39 -11.21
N LEU A 149 7.14 -5.51 -10.55
CA LEU A 149 6.43 -5.82 -9.32
C LEU A 149 5.33 -6.88 -9.50
N ASP A 150 4.81 -7.06 -10.72
CA ASP A 150 3.76 -8.04 -11.02
C ASP A 150 4.30 -9.47 -11.03
N ALA A 151 5.61 -9.64 -11.23
CA ALA A 151 6.28 -10.94 -11.15
C ALA A 151 6.61 -11.36 -9.71
N LEU A 152 6.55 -10.42 -8.76
CA LEU A 152 6.86 -10.67 -7.35
C LEU A 152 5.67 -11.27 -6.61
N LEU A 153 5.99 -12.07 -5.58
CA LEU A 153 5.01 -12.69 -4.72
C LEU A 153 4.31 -11.62 -3.86
N ASP A 154 3.00 -11.75 -3.69
CA ASP A 154 2.31 -11.09 -2.59
C ASP A 154 2.49 -11.88 -1.28
N GLU A 155 1.96 -11.36 -0.18
CA GLU A 155 2.10 -11.98 1.14
C GLU A 155 1.57 -13.43 1.17
N ALA A 156 0.40 -13.68 0.58
CA ALA A 156 -0.17 -15.02 0.49
C ALA A 156 0.67 -15.96 -0.40
N GLY A 157 1.20 -15.45 -1.51
CA GLY A 157 2.11 -16.17 -2.38
C GLY A 157 3.40 -16.55 -1.66
N TYR A 158 3.96 -15.64 -0.87
CA TYR A 158 5.18 -15.88 -0.10
C TYR A 158 4.96 -16.90 1.02
N GLU A 159 3.85 -16.83 1.76
CA GLU A 159 3.51 -17.86 2.76
C GLU A 159 3.38 -19.26 2.15
N ASN A 160 2.80 -19.35 0.95
CA ASN A 160 2.68 -20.61 0.24
C ASN A 160 4.04 -21.09 -0.28
N HIS A 161 4.90 -20.18 -0.73
CA HIS A 161 6.29 -20.48 -1.10
C HIS A 161 7.00 -21.15 0.07
N LEU A 162 7.02 -20.53 1.26
CA LEU A 162 7.66 -21.08 2.47
C LEU A 162 7.19 -22.51 2.80
N LYS A 163 5.88 -22.77 2.75
CA LYS A 163 5.31 -24.09 3.04
C LYS A 163 5.71 -25.16 2.02
N ASN A 164 5.86 -24.77 0.75
CA ASN A 164 6.09 -25.70 -0.36
C ASN A 164 7.56 -26.04 -0.56
N THR A 165 8.47 -25.10 -0.31
CA THR A 165 9.92 -25.33 -0.45
C THR A 165 10.56 -26.00 0.76
N GLY A 166 9.76 -26.33 1.79
CA GLY A 166 10.22 -27.10 2.95
C GLY A 166 11.10 -26.29 3.91
N HIS A 167 10.85 -24.99 3.94
CA HIS A 167 11.48 -24.02 4.82
C HIS A 167 10.76 -23.93 6.17
#